data_AF-A0A6A3LB52-F1
#
_entry.id   AF-A0A6A3LB52-F1
#
_cell.length_a   1.000
_cell.length_b   1.000
_cell.length_c   1.000
_cell.angle_alpha   90.00
_cell.angle_beta   90.00
_cell.angle_gamma   90.00
#
_symmetry.space_group_name_H-M   'P 1'
#
loop_
_entity.id
_entity.type
_entity.pdbx_description
1 polymer ?
#
loop_
_entity_poly.entity_id
_entity_poly.type
_entity_poly.pdbx_seq_one_letter_code
_entity_poly.pdbx_strand_id
1 'polypeptide(L)'
;MVVHRRLLADDSNGVGEHLNETESLFDSVAKQHITKGMVVHGNFFFNVKSAKDGMRSLRSKTEPQFFRPLTAYRKPNEARLSHLYAVGEHAALSQPAMMDFTLRLPPSSLRKATFLPPLPSAALASW
;
A
#
# COMPACT_ATOMS: atom_id res chain seq x y z
N MET A 1 14.98 9.94 -4.32
CA MET A 1 13.51 9.81 -4.37
C MET A 1 12.94 11.15 -4.78
N VAL A 2 12.04 11.20 -5.76
CA VAL A 2 11.31 12.43 -6.10
C VAL A 2 10.08 12.50 -5.20
N VAL A 3 9.93 13.57 -4.43
CA VAL A 3 8.90 13.67 -3.36
C VAL A 3 7.58 14.20 -3.90
N HIS A 4 7.63 15.14 -4.84
CA HIS A 4 6.50 15.73 -5.53
C HIS A 4 7.00 16.36 -6.83
N ARG A 5 6.11 16.59 -7.81
CA ARG A 5 6.45 17.19 -9.11
C ARG A 5 5.41 18.24 -9.46
N ARG A 6 5.90 19.33 -10.06
CA ARG A 6 5.09 20.37 -10.68
C ARG A 6 5.73 20.73 -12.01
N LEU A 7 4.98 20.61 -13.10
CA LEU A 7 5.39 20.96 -14.46
C LEU A 7 4.52 22.11 -14.95
N LEU A 8 5.12 23.05 -15.66
CA LEU A 8 4.43 24.21 -16.23
C LEU A 8 4.07 24.02 -17.72
N ALA A 9 4.48 22.89 -18.29
CA ALA A 9 4.17 22.49 -19.66
C ALA A 9 3.62 21.07 -19.66
N ASP A 10 2.72 20.81 -20.61
CA ASP A 10 2.21 19.49 -20.95
C ASP A 10 3.30 18.68 -21.68
N ASP A 11 3.28 17.36 -21.50
CA ASP A 11 4.26 16.45 -22.12
C ASP A 11 3.79 15.91 -23.48
N SER A 12 2.64 16.38 -23.98
CA SER A 12 2.03 16.00 -25.26
C SER A 12 1.69 14.52 -25.40
N ASN A 13 1.53 13.81 -24.27
CA ASN A 13 1.09 12.41 -24.26
C ASN A 13 -0.43 12.22 -24.19
N GLY A 14 -1.20 13.30 -24.38
CA GLY A 14 -2.65 13.25 -24.64
C GLY A 14 -3.56 13.77 -23.52
N VAL A 15 -3.01 14.14 -22.35
CA VAL A 15 -3.82 14.76 -21.27
C VAL A 15 -4.13 16.22 -21.60
N GLY A 16 -3.18 16.95 -22.21
CA GLY A 16 -3.40 18.31 -22.68
C GLY A 16 -3.41 19.35 -21.56
N GLU A 17 -2.88 19.01 -20.39
CA GLU A 17 -2.75 19.90 -19.24
C GLU A 17 -1.38 19.74 -18.59
N HIS A 18 -0.87 20.83 -18.02
CA HIS A 18 0.37 20.79 -17.25
C HIS A 18 0.14 20.10 -15.89
N LEU A 19 1.13 19.37 -15.38
CA LEU A 19 1.11 18.79 -14.03
C LEU A 19 1.27 19.89 -12.96
N ASN A 20 0.22 20.65 -12.70
CA ASN A 20 0.24 21.85 -11.87
C ASN A 20 -0.92 21.84 -10.87
N GLU A 21 -0.92 20.87 -9.97
CA GLU A 21 -1.97 20.72 -8.98
C GLU A 21 -2.01 21.93 -8.02
N THR A 22 -3.21 22.46 -7.84
CA THR A 22 -3.45 23.63 -6.98
C THR A 22 -4.60 23.37 -6.01
N GLU A 23 -4.51 23.96 -4.82
CA GLU A 23 -5.60 24.03 -3.86
C GLU A 23 -6.19 25.44 -3.86
N SER A 24 -7.52 25.54 -3.83
CA SER A 24 -8.23 26.82 -3.75
C SER A 24 -8.88 26.95 -2.38
N LEU A 25 -8.46 27.94 -1.63
CA LEU A 25 -8.94 28.22 -0.27
C LEU A 25 -9.72 29.54 -0.27
N PHE A 26 -10.84 29.60 0.44
CA PHE A 26 -11.56 30.85 0.66
C PHE A 26 -10.95 31.57 1.86
N ASP A 27 -10.37 32.75 1.62
CA ASP A 27 -9.90 33.61 2.70
C ASP A 27 -11.09 34.44 3.22
N SER A 28 -11.52 34.14 4.45
CA SER A 28 -12.65 34.81 5.09
C SER A 28 -12.37 36.28 5.44
N VAL A 29 -11.10 36.67 5.58
CA VAL A 29 -10.69 38.04 5.91
C VAL A 29 -10.68 38.89 4.64
N ALA A 30 -10.05 38.40 3.57
CA ALA A 30 -10.02 39.07 2.27
C ALA A 30 -11.34 38.91 1.48
N LYS A 31 -12.24 38.03 1.93
CA LYS A 31 -13.48 37.62 1.23
C LYS A 31 -13.23 37.20 -0.22
N GLN A 32 -12.09 36.55 -0.48
CA GLN A 32 -11.66 36.17 -1.82
C GLN A 32 -11.13 34.73 -1.84
N HIS A 33 -11.31 34.05 -2.97
CA HIS A 33 -10.65 32.78 -3.23
C HIS A 33 -9.18 33.00 -3.58
N ILE A 34 -8.29 32.31 -2.86
CA ILE A 34 -6.86 32.28 -3.11
C ILE A 34 -6.49 30.88 -3.57
N THR A 35 -5.85 30.79 -4.74
CA THR A 35 -5.34 29.54 -5.27
C THR A 35 -3.84 29.43 -4.99
N LYS A 36 -3.42 28.33 -4.37
CA LYS A 36 -2.03 28.02 -4.03
C LYS A 36 -1.63 26.69 -4.65
N GLY A 37 -0.33 26.43 -4.78
CA GLY A 37 0.16 25.11 -5.19
C GLY A 37 -0.19 24.06 -4.13
N MET A 38 -0.54 22.86 -4.58
CA MET A 38 -0.86 21.74 -3.68
C MET A 38 0.33 21.42 -2.76
N VAL A 39 0.05 21.20 -1.48
CA VAL A 39 1.06 20.78 -0.49
C VAL A 39 0.90 19.28 -0.21
N VAL A 40 1.97 18.53 -0.39
CA VAL A 40 1.99 17.07 -0.14
C VAL A 40 2.70 16.78 1.17
N HIS A 41 2.07 16.00 2.04
CA HIS A 41 2.64 15.49 3.28
C HIS A 41 2.72 13.96 3.22
N GLY A 42 3.85 13.40 3.68
CA GLY A 42 4.06 11.96 3.69
C GLY A 42 5.23 11.56 4.59
N ASN A 43 5.37 10.25 4.82
CA ASN A 43 6.38 9.69 5.71
C ASN A 43 7.40 8.87 4.92
N PHE A 44 8.68 8.98 5.30
CA PHE A 44 9.76 8.14 4.80
C PHE A 44 10.39 7.35 5.93
N PHE A 45 10.56 6.05 5.72
CA PHE A 45 11.17 5.15 6.67
C PHE A 45 12.53 4.68 6.17
N PHE A 46 13.60 5.13 6.82
CA PHE A 46 14.95 4.63 6.59
C PHE A 46 15.34 3.67 7.70
N ASN A 47 15.84 2.49 7.34
CA ASN A 47 16.31 1.49 8.30
C ASN A 47 17.71 1.03 7.90
N VAL A 48 18.65 1.05 8.84
CA VAL A 48 19.99 0.48 8.67
C VAL A 48 20.04 -0.87 9.40
N LYS A 49 20.48 -1.92 8.69
CA LYS A 49 20.54 -3.30 9.19
C LYS A 49 21.76 -4.03 8.63
N SER A 50 22.11 -5.14 9.26
CA SER A 50 23.13 -6.06 8.75
C SER A 50 22.71 -6.62 7.39
N ALA A 51 23.66 -7.04 6.56
CA ALA A 51 23.36 -7.65 5.26
C ALA A 51 22.49 -8.91 5.39
N LYS A 52 22.61 -9.65 6.51
CA LYS A 52 21.82 -10.86 6.78
C LYS A 52 20.38 -10.53 7.21
N ASP A 53 20.19 -9.47 7.99
CA ASP A 53 18.88 -9.12 8.58
C ASP A 53 18.11 -8.06 7.79
N GLY A 54 18.75 -7.42 6.80
CA GLY A 54 18.16 -6.34 6.02
C GLY A 54 16.84 -6.75 5.36
N MET A 55 16.85 -7.88 4.65
CA MET A 55 15.65 -8.37 3.96
C MET A 55 14.53 -8.77 4.95
N ARG A 56 14.90 -9.41 6.07
CA ARG A 56 13.94 -9.74 7.13
C ARG A 56 13.27 -8.49 7.70
N SER A 57 14.06 -7.46 8.00
CA SER A 57 13.55 -6.20 8.54
C SER A 57 12.72 -5.45 7.50
N LEU A 58 13.10 -5.49 6.23
CA LEU A 58 12.35 -4.84 5.15
C LEU A 58 10.97 -5.48 5.02
N ARG A 59 10.90 -6.80 4.79
CA ARG A 59 9.64 -7.52 4.57
C ARG A 59 8.68 -7.45 5.76
N SER A 60 9.20 -7.57 6.99
CA SER A 60 8.37 -7.55 8.20
C SER A 60 7.85 -6.15 8.57
N LYS A 61 8.61 -5.08 8.28
CA LYS A 61 8.21 -3.72 8.64
C LYS A 61 7.41 -3.01 7.55
N THR A 62 7.64 -3.32 6.27
CA THR A 62 6.94 -2.66 5.16
C THR A 62 5.43 -2.84 5.25
N GLU A 63 4.95 -4.06 5.55
CA GLU A 63 3.51 -4.32 5.65
C GLU A 63 2.79 -3.45 6.70
N PRO A 64 3.23 -3.41 7.99
CA PRO A 64 2.59 -2.54 8.98
C PRO A 64 2.85 -1.04 8.74
N GLN A 65 3.97 -0.64 8.14
CA GLN A 65 4.31 0.78 7.94
C GLN A 65 3.53 1.42 6.78
N PHE A 66 3.22 0.68 5.73
CA PHE A 66 2.62 1.23 4.51
C PHE A 66 1.21 0.71 4.20
N PHE A 67 0.91 -0.55 4.52
CA PHE A 67 -0.27 -1.23 3.97
C PHE A 67 -1.39 -1.47 4.98
N ARG A 68 -1.16 -1.30 6.28
CA ARG A 68 -2.16 -1.53 7.32
C ARG A 68 -2.52 -0.24 8.06
N PRO A 69 -3.33 0.67 7.49
CA PRO A 69 -4.08 1.58 8.33
C PRO A 69 -4.95 0.76 9.28
N LEU A 70 -5.04 1.17 10.55
CA LEU A 70 -5.92 0.57 11.55
C LEU A 70 -7.39 0.85 11.18
N THR A 71 -7.89 0.20 10.14
CA THR A 71 -9.26 0.36 9.70
C THR A 71 -10.14 -0.67 10.40
N ALA A 72 -11.10 -0.21 11.19
CA ALA A 72 -12.08 -1.06 11.86
C ALA A 72 -13.05 -1.64 10.81
N TYR A 73 -12.65 -2.73 10.15
CA TYR A 73 -13.53 -3.46 9.24
C TYR A 73 -14.11 -4.73 9.89
N ARG A 74 -15.39 -4.94 9.60
CA ARG A 74 -16.14 -6.20 9.78
C ARG A 74 -15.29 -7.38 9.30
N LYS A 75 -15.31 -8.48 10.06
CA LYS A 75 -14.58 -9.72 9.74
C LYS A 75 -14.80 -10.10 8.26
N PRO A 76 -13.73 -10.17 7.44
CA PRO A 76 -13.84 -10.70 6.09
C PRO A 76 -14.03 -12.22 6.16
N ASN A 77 -14.90 -12.75 5.30
CA ASN A 77 -15.10 -14.20 5.11
C ASN A 77 -14.06 -14.81 4.15
N GLU A 78 -13.18 -13.99 3.59
CA GLU A 78 -12.13 -14.38 2.66
C GLU A 78 -10.76 -14.00 3.22
N ALA A 79 -9.77 -14.88 3.03
CA ALA A 79 -8.40 -14.64 3.45
C ALA A 79 -7.45 -14.93 2.29
N ARG A 80 -6.55 -13.98 2.01
CA ARG A 80 -5.46 -14.15 1.06
C ARG A 80 -4.15 -14.21 1.83
N LEU A 81 -3.43 -15.33 1.69
CA LEU A 81 -2.10 -15.49 2.24
C LEU A 81 -1.07 -15.25 1.14
N SER A 82 0.05 -14.62 1.50
CA SER A 82 1.18 -14.44 0.60
C SER A 82 2.47 -14.78 1.34
N HIS A 83 3.40 -15.44 0.64
CA HIS A 83 4.74 -15.67 1.15
C HIS A 83 5.55 -14.39 0.90
N LEU A 84 6.02 -13.75 1.97
CA LEU A 84 6.66 -12.44 1.86
C LEU A 84 8.05 -12.47 1.22
N TYR A 85 8.72 -13.64 1.19
CA TYR A 85 10.11 -13.77 0.74
C TYR A 85 10.21 -14.45 -0.63
N ALA A 86 11.02 -13.82 -1.49
CA ALA A 86 11.73 -14.35 -2.64
C ALA A 86 12.45 -15.68 -2.35
N VAL A 87 12.61 -16.56 -3.34
CA VAL A 87 13.58 -17.67 -3.24
C VAL A 87 14.98 -17.07 -3.09
N GLY A 88 15.76 -17.55 -2.11
CA GLY A 88 17.13 -17.09 -1.86
C GLY A 88 17.25 -15.70 -1.18
N GLU A 89 16.14 -15.02 -0.91
CA GLU A 89 16.13 -13.69 -0.27
C GLU A 89 16.57 -13.73 1.21
N HIS A 90 16.27 -14.81 1.93
CA HIS A 90 16.70 -15.05 3.30
C HIS A 90 16.90 -16.53 3.56
N ALA A 91 18.05 -16.92 4.14
CA ALA A 91 18.48 -18.32 4.26
C ALA A 91 17.40 -19.27 4.84
N ALA A 92 16.72 -18.84 5.91
CA ALA A 92 15.69 -19.65 6.58
C ALA A 92 14.24 -19.27 6.21
N LEU A 93 13.99 -18.02 5.80
CA LEU A 93 12.61 -17.49 5.66
C LEU A 93 12.10 -17.55 4.23
N SER A 94 12.97 -17.88 3.28
CA SER A 94 12.62 -18.17 1.88
C SER A 94 12.16 -19.61 1.66
N GLN A 95 12.31 -20.49 2.65
CA GLN A 95 11.90 -21.89 2.54
C GLN A 95 10.38 -22.03 2.67
N PRO A 96 9.77 -23.07 2.07
CA PRO A 96 8.34 -23.32 2.21
C PRO A 96 7.90 -23.37 3.68
N ALA A 97 6.84 -22.64 4.01
CA ALA A 97 6.28 -22.59 5.36
C ALA A 97 4.93 -23.31 5.43
N MET A 98 4.70 -24.03 6.53
CA MET A 98 3.38 -24.58 6.85
C MET A 98 2.63 -23.64 7.79
N MET A 99 1.32 -23.51 7.59
CA MET A 99 0.46 -22.69 8.43
C MET A 99 -0.75 -23.50 8.89
N ASP A 100 -0.97 -23.50 10.20
CA ASP A 100 -2.15 -24.08 10.81
C ASP A 100 -3.27 -23.03 10.91
N PHE A 101 -4.40 -23.31 10.27
CA PHE A 101 -5.57 -22.42 10.25
C PHE A 101 -6.39 -22.48 11.55
N THR A 102 -6.24 -23.55 12.34
CA THR A 102 -7.01 -23.74 13.58
C THR A 102 -6.50 -22.84 14.71
N LEU A 103 -5.21 -22.49 14.70
CA LEU A 103 -4.58 -21.63 15.71
C LEU A 103 -4.95 -20.14 15.57
N ARG A 104 -5.38 -19.71 14.38
CA ARG A 104 -5.52 -18.28 14.02
C ARG A 104 -6.97 -17.80 13.92
N LEU A 105 -7.92 -18.74 13.88
CA LEU A 105 -9.35 -18.45 13.85
C LEU A 105 -9.97 -18.93 15.18
N PRO A 106 -10.99 -18.23 15.70
CA PRO A 106 -11.72 -18.72 16.87
C PRO A 106 -12.26 -20.12 16.59
N PRO A 107 -12.24 -21.05 17.56
CA PRO A 107 -12.50 -22.48 17.35
C PRO A 107 -13.86 -22.82 16.72
N SER A 108 -14.80 -21.88 16.69
CA SER A 108 -16.14 -22.03 16.09
C SER A 108 -16.30 -21.46 14.66
N SER A 109 -15.24 -20.90 14.06
CA SER A 109 -15.36 -20.05 12.86
C SER A 109 -15.09 -20.75 11.52
N LEU A 110 -14.29 -21.82 11.48
CA LEU A 110 -13.92 -22.50 10.23
C LEU A 110 -14.67 -23.83 10.09
N ARG A 111 -15.77 -23.83 9.33
CA ARG A 111 -16.58 -25.03 9.04
C ARG A 111 -16.24 -25.65 7.68
N LYS A 112 -15.82 -24.84 6.73
CA LYS A 112 -15.44 -25.22 5.36
C LYS A 112 -14.47 -24.18 4.80
N ALA A 113 -13.45 -24.63 4.08
CA ALA A 113 -12.56 -23.79 3.31
C ALA A 113 -12.54 -24.28 1.85
N THR A 114 -12.57 -23.34 0.92
CA THR A 114 -12.49 -23.61 -0.52
C THR A 114 -11.37 -22.74 -1.09
N PHE A 115 -10.49 -23.33 -1.88
CA PHE A 115 -9.46 -22.56 -2.59
C PHE A 115 -10.11 -21.86 -3.79
N LEU A 116 -9.92 -20.54 -3.88
CA LEU A 116 -10.37 -19.74 -5.00
C LEU A 116 -9.16 -19.29 -5.83
N PRO A 117 -9.24 -19.29 -7.16
CA PRO A 117 -8.20 -18.69 -7.99
C PRO A 117 -8.12 -17.18 -7.74
N PRO A 118 -6.97 -16.53 -8.00
CA PRO A 118 -6.89 -15.08 -7.94
C PRO A 118 -7.91 -14.48 -8.91
N LEU A 119 -8.64 -13.45 -8.47
CA LEU A 119 -9.59 -12.75 -9.34
C LEU A 119 -8.85 -12.23 -10.59
N PRO A 120 -9.41 -12.43 -11.80
CA PRO A 120 -8.81 -11.89 -13.00
C PRO A 120 -8.77 -10.36 -12.92
N SER A 121 -7.63 -9.77 -13.31
CA SER A 121 -7.38 -8.32 -13.23
C SER A 121 -8.45 -7.45 -13.92
N ALA A 122 -9.24 -8.03 -14.83
CA ALA A 122 -10.30 -7.35 -15.58
C ALA A 122 -11.55 -7.03 -14.73
N ALA A 123 -11.77 -7.67 -13.57
CA ALA A 123 -12.95 -7.43 -12.75
C ALA A 123 -12.86 -6.17 -11.87
N LEU A 124 -11.70 -5.50 -11.83
CA LEU A 124 -11.46 -4.28 -11.03
C LEU A 124 -11.52 -2.98 -11.87
N ALA A 125 -11.72 -3.09 -13.19
CA ALA A 125 -11.65 -1.96 -14.12
C ALA A 125 -13.04 -1.44 -14.58
N SER A 126 -14.12 -1.71 -13.84
CA SER A 126 -15.43 -1.11 -14.09
C SER A 126 -15.80 -0.15 -12.94
N TRP A 127 -15.34 1.09 -13.07
CA TRP A 127 -15.90 2.27 -12.41
C TRP A 127 -15.92 3.39 -13.43
#